data_AF-A0A8J8D4B8-F1
#
_entry.id   AF-A0A8J8D4B8-F1
#
_cell.length_a   1.000
_cell.length_b   1.000
_cell.length_c   1.000
_cell.angle_alpha   90.00
_cell.angle_beta   90.00
_cell.angle_gamma   90.00
#
_symmetry.space_group_name_H-M   'P 1'
#
loop_
_entity.id
_entity.type
_entity.pdbx_description
1 polymer ?
#
loop_
_entity_poly.entity_id
_entity_poly.type
_entity_poly.pdbx_seq_one_letter_code
_entity_poly.pdbx_strand_id
1 'polypeptide(L)' 'MPIDPVCGMEVSEDTGLKVEYGGKVYYFCSPGCKAEFEANPEKYAGMEGMEHSHHSHGGHHGHRRGHRMGGCHH' A
#
# COMPACT_ATOMS: atom_id res chain seq x y z
N MET A 1 -12.46 4.81 0.83
CA MET A 1 -13.06 3.62 1.46
C MET A 1 -12.05 3.14 2.49
N PRO A 2 -12.43 3.00 3.76
CA PRO A 2 -11.51 2.49 4.77
C PRO A 2 -11.07 1.07 4.42
N ILE A 3 -9.82 0.73 4.76
CA ILE A 3 -9.25 -0.60 4.54
C ILE A 3 -9.08 -1.26 5.91
N ASP A 4 -9.54 -2.50 6.01
CA ASP A 4 -9.36 -3.31 7.22
C ASP A 4 -7.87 -3.62 7.41
N PRO A 5 -7.24 -3.19 8.52
CA PRO A 5 -5.80 -3.36 8.71
C PRO A 5 -5.40 -4.81 9.03
N VAL A 6 -6.36 -5.70 9.32
CA VAL A 6 -6.12 -7.13 9.60
C VAL A 6 -6.10 -7.93 8.29
N CYS A 7 -7.07 -7.71 7.40
CA CYS A 7 -7.22 -8.50 6.18
C CYS A 7 -6.89 -7.76 4.87
N GLY A 8 -6.73 -6.43 4.90
CA GLY A 8 -6.45 -5.62 3.73
C GLY A 8 -7.63 -5.47 2.76
N MET A 9 -8.85 -5.81 3.18
CA MET A 9 -10.06 -5.63 2.37
C MET A 9 -10.63 -4.24 2.51
N GLU A 10 -11.23 -3.73 1.43
CA GLU A 10 -12.04 -2.52 1.47
C GLU A 10 -13.31 -2.76 2.30
N VAL A 11 -13.55 -1.88 3.26
CA VAL A 11 -14.72 -1.92 4.14
C VAL A 11 -15.54 -0.66 3.97
N SER A 12 -16.85 -0.80 4.14
CA SER A 12 -17.77 0.33 4.10
C SER A 12 -17.97 0.88 5.51
N GLU A 13 -18.05 2.21 5.64
CA GLU A 13 -18.30 2.88 6.92
C GLU A 13 -19.68 2.51 7.53
N ASP A 14 -20.58 1.96 6.71
CA ASP A 14 -21.88 1.41 7.07
C ASP A 14 -21.84 0.09 7.85
N THR A 15 -20.71 -0.63 7.92
CA THR A 15 -20.65 -1.90 8.67
C THR A 15 -20.81 -1.70 10.17
N GLY A 16 -20.62 -0.46 10.68
CA GLY A 16 -20.73 -0.12 12.10
C GLY A 16 -19.64 -0.71 13.01
N LEU A 17 -18.77 -1.56 12.47
CA LEU A 17 -17.67 -2.20 13.17
C LEU A 17 -16.43 -1.31 13.09
N LYS A 18 -16.25 -0.48 14.12
CA LYS A 18 -15.10 0.44 14.24
C LYS A 18 -14.47 0.42 15.62
N VAL A 19 -13.19 0.76 15.68
CA VAL A 19 -12.41 0.91 16.91
C VAL A 19 -11.62 2.21 16.84
N GLU A 20 -11.63 2.97 17.92
CA GLU A 20 -10.80 4.17 18.06
C GLU A 20 -9.50 3.82 18.78
N TYR A 21 -8.38 3.99 18.11
CA TYR A 21 -7.05 3.72 18.68
C TYR A 21 -6.07 4.82 18.28
N GLY A 22 -5.36 5.39 19.26
CA GLY A 22 -4.38 6.47 19.01
C GLY A 22 -4.97 7.74 18.38
N GLY A 23 -6.26 8.00 18.57
CA GLY A 23 -6.96 9.13 17.95
C GLY A 23 -7.38 8.91 16.49
N LYS A 24 -7.26 7.67 15.99
CA LYS A 24 -7.72 7.26 14.65
C LYS A 24 -8.86 6.25 14.76
N VAL A 25 -9.78 6.29 13.80
CA VAL A 25 -10.90 5.36 13.70
C VAL A 25 -10.56 4.29 12.66
N TYR A 26 -10.47 3.03 13.10
CA TYR A 26 -10.27 1.86 12.24
C TYR A 26 -11.59 1.15 12.01
N TYR A 27 -11.82 0.67 10.79
CA TYR A 27 -13.04 -0.03 10.40
C TYR A 27 -12.73 -1.48 10.05
N PHE A 28 -13.66 -2.38 10.34
CA PHE A 28 -13.48 -3.82 10.18
C PHE A 28 -14.59 -4.43 9.33
N CYS A 29 -14.23 -5.47 8.57
CA CYS A 29 -15.18 -6.18 7.72
C CYS A 29 -16.06 -7.14 8.53
N SER A 30 -15.59 -7.55 9.71
CA SER A 30 -16.21 -8.58 10.54
C SER A 30 -15.78 -8.44 12.00
N PRO A 31 -16.60 -8.94 12.95
CA PRO A 31 -16.25 -8.91 14.38
C PRO A 31 -14.99 -9.74 14.70
N GLY A 32 -14.64 -10.73 13.87
CA GLY A 32 -13.37 -11.45 13.99
C GLY A 32 -12.15 -10.56 13.77
N CYS A 33 -12.15 -9.75 12.71
CA CYS A 33 -11.07 -8.78 12.43
C CYS A 33 -10.99 -7.72 13.53
N LYS A 34 -12.15 -7.27 14.05
CA LYS A 34 -12.17 -6.37 15.21
C LYS A 34 -11.49 -6.99 16.43
N ALA A 35 -11.84 -8.22 16.80
CA ALA A 35 -11.27 -8.91 17.96
C ALA A 35 -9.76 -9.15 17.81
N GLU A 36 -9.29 -9.47 16.60
CA GLU A 36 -7.87 -9.64 16.30
C GLU A 36 -7.10 -8.31 16.44
N PHE A 37 -7.70 -7.22 15.96
CA PHE A 37 -7.17 -5.87 16.16
C PHE A 37 -7.14 -5.48 17.64
N GLU A 38 -8.20 -5.73 18.40
CA GLU A 38 -8.24 -5.46 19.85
C GLU A 38 -7.21 -6.30 20.62
N ALA A 39 -6.90 -7.51 20.14
CA ALA A 39 -5.88 -8.37 20.74
C ALA A 39 -4.45 -7.87 20.48
N ASN A 40 -4.18 -7.25 19.33
CA ASN A 40 -2.84 -6.76 18.96
C ASN A 40 -2.87 -5.40 18.23
N PRO A 41 -3.43 -4.33 18.84
CA PRO A 41 -3.69 -3.08 18.12
C PRO A 41 -2.39 -2.37 17.70
N GLU A 42 -1.32 -2.54 18.46
CA GLU A 42 0.00 -1.96 18.17
C GLU A 42 0.60 -2.47 16.85
N LYS A 43 0.35 -3.74 16.51
CA LYS A 43 0.83 -4.33 15.26
C LYS A 43 0.10 -3.75 14.05
N TYR A 44 -1.20 -3.52 14.17
CA TYR A 44 -2.05 -3.10 13.07
C TYR A 44 -2.11 -1.57 12.93
N ALA A 45 -2.14 -0.83 14.04
CA ALA A 45 -2.13 0.63 14.03
C ALA A 45 -0.81 1.24 13.51
N GLY A 46 0.30 0.49 13.60
CA GLY A 46 1.61 0.89 13.06
C GLY A 46 1.86 0.50 11.60
N MET A 47 0.99 -0.31 10.98
CA MET A 47 1.15 -0.82 9.61
C MET A 47 0.43 0.03 8.54
N GLU A 48 0.04 1.27 8.87
CA GLU A 48 -0.48 2.22 7.88
C GLU A 48 0.64 2.66 6.93
N GLY A 49 0.86 1.89 5.86
CA GLY A 49 1.73 2.31 4.76
C GLY A 49 2.49 1.27 3.97
N MET A 50 2.20 -0.04 4.05
CA MET A 50 2.76 -0.97 3.05
C MET A 50 1.96 -0.90 1.75
N GLU A 51 2.22 0.18 1.01
CA GLU A 51 2.24 0.18 -0.44
C GLU A 51 3.02 -1.06 -0.90
N HIS A 52 2.39 -1.92 -1.69
CA HIS A 52 3.08 -2.97 -2.43
C HIS A 52 4.00 -2.33 -3.48
N SER A 53 5.16 -1.86 -3.04
CA SER A 53 6.31 -1.58 -3.90
C SER A 53 7.02 -2.88 -4.27
N HIS A 54 6.33 -3.81 -4.92
CA HIS A 54 6.92 -5.08 -5.37
C HIS A 54 6.33 -5.53 -6.71
N HIS A 55 6.88 -4.99 -7.81
CA HIS A 55 7.64 -5.84 -8.73
C HIS A 55 8.65 -5.03 -9.55
N SER A 56 9.91 -5.22 -9.17
CA SER A 56 11.11 -4.82 -9.89
C SER A 56 11.43 -5.83 -11.01
N HIS A 57 12.34 -5.43 -11.91
CA HIS A 57 13.07 -6.21 -12.93
C HIS A 57 12.47 -6.40 -14.34
N GLY A 58 12.91 -5.52 -15.25
CA GLY A 58 12.92 -5.74 -16.69
C GLY A 58 14.21 -5.21 -17.33
N GLY A 59 15.38 -5.60 -16.79
CA GLY A 59 16.64 -5.36 -17.47
C GLY A 59 16.89 -6.44 -18.53
N HIS A 60 16.88 -6.10 -19.82
CA HIS A 60 17.60 -6.86 -20.85
C HIS A 60 18.18 -5.94 -21.93
N HIS A 61 19.43 -6.23 -22.25
CA HIS A 61 20.41 -5.50 -23.07
C HIS A 61 19.98 -5.08 -24.48
N GLY A 62 20.52 -3.95 -24.95
CA GLY A 62 20.56 -3.60 -26.37
C GLY A 62 21.53 -2.46 -26.72
N HIS A 63 22.82 -2.77 -26.85
CA HIS A 63 23.80 -1.90 -27.51
C HIS A 63 23.38 -1.61 -28.97
N ARG A 64 23.38 -0.35 -29.42
CA ARG A 64 24.09 0.05 -30.65
C ARG A 64 24.22 1.56 -30.81
N ARG A 65 25.40 1.95 -31.26
CA ARG A 65 25.92 3.30 -31.48
C ARG A 65 25.23 3.97 -32.67
N GLY A 66 25.09 5.29 -32.59
CA GLY A 66 24.63 6.14 -33.69
C GLY A 66 24.75 7.63 -33.41
N HIS A 67 25.91 8.12 -32.91
CA HIS A 67 26.23 9.54 -32.96
C HIS A 67 26.35 9.96 -34.43
N ARG A 68 25.25 10.42 -35.04
CA ARG A 68 25.27 11.11 -36.32
C ARG A 68 25.68 12.56 -36.04
N MET A 69 26.98 12.78 -36.02
CA MET A 69 27.60 14.11 -36.10
C MET A 69 26.99 14.86 -37.30
N GLY A 70 26.40 16.03 -37.05
CA GLY A 70 25.89 16.93 -38.08
C GLY A 70 26.04 18.36 -37.59
N GLY A 71 27.14 19.03 -37.97
CA GLY A 71 27.37 20.42 -37.61
C GLY A 71 28.83 20.87 -37.72
N CYS A 72 29.45 20.72 -38.88
CA CYS A 72 30.62 21.52 -39.24
C CYS A 72 30.13 22.73 -40.05
N HIS A 73 29.93 23.87 -39.38
CA HIS A 73 29.82 25.18 -40.02
C HIS A 73 31.24 25.75 -40.19
N HIS A 74 31.54 26.26 -41.38
CA HIS A 74 32.73 27.07 -41.68
C HIS A 74 32.56 28.49 -41.15
#